data_AF-A0AA85KIC0-F1
#
_entry.id   AF-A0AA85KIC0-F1
#
_cell.length_a   1.000
_cell.length_b   1.000
_cell.length_c   1.000
_cell.angle_alpha   90.00
_cell.angle_beta   90.00
_cell.angle_gamma   90.00
#
_symmetry.space_group_name_H-M   'P 1'
#
loop_
_entity.id
_entity.type
_entity.pdbx_description
1 polymer ?
#
loop_
_entity_poly.entity_id
_entity_poly.type
_entity_poly.pdbx_seq_one_letter_code
_entity_poly.pdbx_strand_id
1 'polypeptide(L)' 'MSSNIGQELFHCGVCNFKIRYDYKGDSPPFFKKDVKLLEEAYCIRDPFADDNLGGIILGGDCNRCGRCVCVSQVAI' A
#
# COMPACT_ATOMS: atom_id res chain seq x y z
N MET A 1 -10.71 20.16 -2.36
CA MET A 1 -10.31 19.66 -1.04
C MET A 1 -8.83 19.36 -1.11
N SER A 2 -8.01 20.26 -0.58
CA SER A 2 -6.56 20.23 -0.74
C SER A 2 -5.95 19.29 0.30
N SER A 3 -5.54 18.10 -0.14
CA SER A 3 -4.94 17.09 0.73
C SER A 3 -3.56 17.57 1.19
N ASN A 4 -3.43 17.80 2.49
CA ASN A 4 -2.16 18.00 3.18
C ASN A 4 -1.33 16.72 2.99
N ILE A 5 -0.18 16.80 2.31
CA ILE A 5 0.76 15.66 2.17
C ILE A 5 1.52 15.53 3.49
N GLY A 6 0.81 15.17 4.56
CA GLY A 6 1.43 14.51 5.69
C GLY A 6 1.88 13.15 5.19
N GLN A 7 3.18 12.87 5.19
CA GLN A 7 3.69 11.59 4.71
C GLN A 7 3.31 10.51 5.72
N GLU A 8 2.14 9.90 5.52
CA GLU A 8 1.61 8.87 6.40
C GLU A 8 2.50 7.61 6.34
N LEU A 9 2.80 7.05 7.51
CA LEU A 9 3.64 5.87 7.66
C LEU A 9 2.76 4.62 7.71
N PHE A 10 3.11 3.64 6.89
CA PHE A 10 2.67 2.27 7.06
C PHE A 10 3.43 1.66 8.24
N HIS A 11 2.72 0.97 9.14
CA HIS A 11 3.34 0.25 10.26
C HIS A 11 2.66 -1.10 10.44
N CYS A 12 3.36 -2.18 10.10
CA CYS A 12 2.89 -3.53 10.35
C CYS A 12 2.88 -3.83 11.86
N GLY A 13 1.70 -4.13 12.41
CA GLY A 13 1.53 -4.47 13.82
C GLY A 13 1.97 -5.89 14.21
N VAL A 14 2.60 -6.65 13.30
CA VAL A 14 3.12 -8.00 13.56
C VAL A 14 4.65 -8.00 13.58
N CYS A 15 5.29 -7.47 12.53
CA CYS A 15 6.75 -7.49 12.38
C CYS A 15 7.42 -6.13 12.63
N ASN A 16 6.65 -5.07 12.93
CA ASN A 16 7.14 -3.70 13.10
C ASN A 16 7.81 -3.07 11.86
N PHE A 17 7.63 -3.64 10.67
CA PHE A 17 8.03 -3.01 9.42
C PHE A 17 7.34 -1.65 9.26
N LYS A 18 8.14 -0.61 8.98
CA LYS A 18 7.68 0.76 8.82
C LYS A 18 8.26 1.38 7.56
N ILE A 19 7.40 1.99 6.77
CA ILE A 19 7.80 2.72 5.56
C ILE A 19 6.72 3.76 5.24
N ARG A 20 7.06 4.78 4.46
CA ARG A 20 6.07 5.73 3.94
C ARG A 20 5.24 5.06 2.86
N TYR A 21 3.95 5.38 2.76
CA TYR A 21 3.12 4.98 1.64
C TYR A 21 2.67 6.21 0.86
N ASP A 22 2.40 6.01 -0.44
CA ASP A 22 1.90 7.06 -1.33
C ASP A 22 0.37 7.07 -1.41
N TYR A 23 -0.28 5.93 -1.16
CA TYR A 23 -1.73 5.77 -1.29
C TYR A 23 -2.27 4.66 -0.36
N LYS A 24 -3.48 4.87 0.17
CA LYS A 24 -4.33 3.85 0.79
C LYS A 24 -5.69 3.82 0.08
N GLY A 25 -6.11 2.64 -0.36
CA GLY A 25 -7.41 2.43 -0.99
C GLY A 25 -7.40 1.26 -1.97
N ASP A 26 -8.45 1.12 -2.76
CA ASP A 26 -8.65 0.00 -3.70
C ASP A 26 -8.26 0.34 -5.16
N SER A 27 -8.01 1.62 -5.46
CA SER A 27 -7.79 2.11 -6.83
C SER A 27 -6.58 3.07 -6.90
N PRO A 28 -5.34 2.58 -6.71
CA PRO A 28 -4.16 3.43 -6.72
C PRO A 28 -3.97 4.15 -8.06
N PRO A 29 -3.71 5.47 -8.07
CA PRO A 29 -3.64 6.26 -9.32
C PRO A 29 -2.43 5.93 -10.21
N PHE A 30 -1.44 5.22 -9.67
CA PHE A 30 -0.23 4.77 -10.37
C PHE A 30 -0.31 3.30 -10.80
N PHE A 31 -1.44 2.63 -10.59
CA PHE A 31 -1.71 1.32 -11.19
C PHE A 31 -2.35 1.52 -12.57
N LYS A 32 -2.36 0.47 -13.39
CA LYS A 32 -3.13 0.51 -14.64
C LYS A 32 -4.61 0.70 -14.34
N LYS A 33 -5.30 1.51 -15.15
CA LYS A 33 -6.70 1.94 -14.90
C LYS A 33 -7.73 0.80 -14.87
N ASP A 34 -7.39 -0.33 -15.46
CA ASP A 34 -8.18 -1.56 -15.51
C ASP A 34 -7.90 -2.50 -14.33
N VAL A 35 -6.96 -2.17 -13.44
CA VAL A 35 -6.65 -2.92 -12.23
C VAL A 35 -7.33 -2.25 -11.04
N LYS A 36 -8.13 -3.03 -10.31
CA LYS A 36 -8.73 -2.65 -9.04
C LYS A 36 -8.41 -3.72 -7.99
N LEU A 37 -8.03 -3.29 -6.79
CA LEU A 37 -7.81 -4.20 -5.68
C LEU A 37 -9.15 -4.63 -5.08
N LEU A 38 -9.21 -5.87 -4.57
CA LEU A 38 -10.41 -6.40 -3.93
C LEU A 38 -10.61 -5.78 -2.54
N GLU A 39 -9.52 -5.41 -1.87
CA GLU A 39 -9.48 -4.75 -0.58
C GLU A 39 -8.67 -3.46 -0.63
N GLU A 40 -8.90 -2.56 0.34
CA GLU A 40 -8.04 -1.39 0.50
C GLU A 40 -6.63 -1.81 0.91
N ALA A 41 -5.63 -1.27 0.21
CA ALA A 41 -4.23 -1.57 0.46
C ALA A 41 -3.37 -0.32 0.54
N TYR A 42 -2.28 -0.42 1.29
CA TYR A 42 -1.22 0.57 1.38
C TYR A 42 -0.23 0.33 0.24
N CYS A 43 0.03 1.34 -0.57
CA CYS A 43 0.83 1.22 -1.78
C CYS A 43 1.89 2.33 -1.87
N ILE A 44 3.02 2.02 -2.50
CA ILE A 44 4.01 3.00 -2.97
C ILE A 44 4.12 2.94 -4.50
N ARG A 45 4.49 4.06 -5.12
CA ARG A 45 4.90 4.07 -6.52
C ARG A 45 6.16 3.23 -6.68
N ASP A 46 6.21 2.44 -7.73
CA ASP A 46 7.41 1.70 -8.08
C ASP A 46 8.39 2.65 -8.80
N PRO A 47 9.55 2.97 -8.22
CA PRO A 47 10.51 3.87 -8.86
C PRO A 47 11.19 3.26 -10.09
N PHE A 48 11.01 1.96 -10.33
CA PHE A 48 11.58 1.22 -11.45
C PHE A 48 10.53 0.84 -12.52
N ALA A 49 9.26 1.20 -12.34
CA ALA A 49 8.24 0.92 -13.33
C ALA A 49 8.37 1.84 -14.55
N ASP A 50 8.45 1.24 -15.73
CA ASP A 50 8.34 1.97 -17.00
C ASP A 50 6.98 2.68 -17.08
N ASP A 51 6.95 3.86 -17.71
CA ASP A 51 5.75 4.69 -17.90
C ASP A 51 5.00 5.13 -16.61
N ASN A 52 5.62 5.04 -15.43
CA ASN A 52 4.97 5.31 -14.13
C ASN A 52 3.72 4.46 -13.86
N LEU A 53 3.57 3.34 -14.56
CA LEU A 53 2.44 2.42 -14.44
C LEU A 53 2.88 1.20 -13.64
N GLY A 54 3.04 1.40 -12.33
CA GLY A 54 3.40 0.36 -11.40
C GLY A 54 3.44 0.87 -9.97
N GLY A 55 3.14 -0.03 -9.04
CA GLY A 55 3.39 0.23 -7.65
C GLY A 55 3.44 -1.04 -6.83
N ILE A 56 4.02 -0.89 -5.66
CA ILE A 56 4.31 -1.98 -4.75
C ILE A 56 3.28 -1.92 -3.65
N ILE A 57 2.56 -3.04 -3.46
CA ILE A 57 1.65 -3.21 -2.33
C ILE A 57 2.47 -3.53 -1.09
N LEU A 58 2.34 -2.72 -0.06
CA LEU A 58 3.01 -2.90 1.22
C LEU A 58 2.24 -3.86 2.14
N GLY A 59 0.90 -3.75 2.13
CA GLY A 59 0.02 -4.42 3.07
C GLY A 59 -1.40 -3.87 3.07
N GLY A 60 -2.21 -4.30 4.03
CA GLY A 60 -3.60 -3.90 4.20
C GLY A 60 -4.03 -4.00 5.66
N ASP A 61 -5.29 -3.68 5.93
CA ASP A 61 -5.89 -3.88 7.25
C ASP A 61 -6.52 -5.28 7.33
N CYS A 62 -6.20 -6.02 8.39
CA CYS A 62 -6.80 -7.33 8.61
C CYS A 62 -8.32 -7.17 8.83
N ASN A 63 -9.13 -7.73 7.94
CA ASN A 63 -10.60 -7.62 8.01
C ASN A 63 -11.24 -8.18 9.30
N ARG A 64 -10.51 -9.00 10.07
CA ARG A 64 -10.98 -9.55 11.34
C ARG A 64 -10.69 -8.66 12.55
N CYS A 65 -9.55 -7.97 12.56
CA CYS A 65 -9.08 -7.26 13.76
C CYS A 65 -8.64 -5.81 13.51
N GLY A 66 -8.69 -5.32 12.28
CA GLY A 66 -8.32 -3.95 11.89
C GLY A 66 -6.82 -3.65 11.99
N ARG A 67 -5.98 -4.63 12.32
CA ARG A 67 -4.52 -4.43 12.43
C ARG A 67 -3.92 -4.28 11.03
N CYS A 68 -3.12 -3.24 10.85
CA CYS A 68 -2.28 -3.06 9.67
C CYS A 68 -1.23 -4.17 9.58
N VAL A 69 -1.23 -4.93 8.48
CA VAL A 69 -0.36 -6.10 8.25
C VAL A 69 0.31 -6.00 6.88
N CYS A 70 1.62 -6.26 6.83
CA CYS A 70 2.35 -6.26 5.56
C CYS A 70 2.10 -7.55 4.77
N VAL A 71 2.35 -7.51 3.46
CA VAL A 71 2.28 -8.68 2.54
C VAL A 71 3.34 -9.76 2.80
N SER A 72 4.06 -9.70 3.94
CA SER A 72 5.21 -10.53 4.34
C SER A 72 5.34 -11.84 3.55
N GLN A 73 6.48 -12.04 2.89
CA GLN A 73 6.86 -13.38 2.46
C GLN A 73 7.04 -14.23 3.72
N VAL A 74 6.27 -15.30 3.85
CA VAL A 74 6.57 -16.34 4.84
C VAL A 74 7.95 -16.87 4.45
N ALA A 75 8.94 -16.75 5.33
CA ALA A 75 10.15 -17.57 5.22
C ALA A 75 9.70 -19.01 5.46
N ILE A 76 9.45 -19.74 4.36
CA ILE A 76 9.28 -21.19 4.36
C ILE A 76 10.67 -21.81 4.30
#